data_AF-A0A8C3UW60-F1
#
_entry.id   AF-A0A8C3UW60-F1
#
_cell.length_a   1.000
_cell.length_b   1.000
_cell.length_c   1.000
_cell.angle_alpha   90.00
_cell.angle_beta   90.00
_cell.angle_gamma   90.00
#
_symmetry.space_group_name_H-M   'P 1'
#
loop_
_entity.id
_entity.type
_entity.pdbx_description
1 polymer ?
#
loop_
_entity_poly.entity_id
_entity_poly.type
_entity_poly.pdbx_seq_one_letter_code
_entity_poly.pdbx_strand_id
1 'polypeptide(L)'
;PWGGSQVSLGGPGGVSGVPWGSLGFEVTVLVRDPSRLPPGPSPARVLIGDARDPQAVSEAVKGQEGVVVLLGTGNDLSPTTAMSEGTRNIVGAMREHGVPKVVACLSAFLLWDPERVPPRLRDVTADHSRMEKILRESGLSCVFVMPPHIAVEKPLTGDYEVSVGRPGGPGASRQISAADLGHFLLRCLRCDDFDGKNIYVSRHYPE
;
A
#
# COMPACT_ATOMS: atom_id res chain seq x y z
N PRO A 1 -13.09 3.06 -10.11
CA PRO A 1 -14.09 3.26 -9.03
C PRO A 1 -13.59 2.65 -7.72
N TRP A 2 -12.70 3.35 -7.00
CA TRP A 2 -11.89 2.76 -5.91
C TRP A 2 -12.13 3.41 -4.54
N GLY A 3 -13.38 3.73 -4.18
CA GLY A 3 -13.69 4.41 -2.91
C GLY A 3 -13.68 3.48 -1.69
N GLY A 4 -12.53 3.01 -1.24
CA GLY A 4 -12.43 2.00 -0.18
C GLY A 4 -11.10 2.10 0.56
N SER A 5 -11.10 2.58 1.81
CA SER A 5 -10.00 2.36 2.75
C SER A 5 -9.80 0.85 2.91
N GLN A 6 -8.89 0.25 2.14
CA GLN A 6 -8.52 -1.16 2.26
C GLN A 6 -7.19 -1.25 3.02
N VAL A 7 -7.16 -2.06 4.07
CA VAL A 7 -5.91 -2.46 4.70
C VAL A 7 -5.71 -3.93 4.37
N SER A 8 -4.61 -4.26 3.69
CA SER A 8 -4.22 -5.65 3.49
C SER A 8 -3.19 -6.00 4.54
N LEU A 9 -3.63 -6.51 5.69
CA LEU A 9 -2.73 -6.83 6.78
C LEU A 9 -2.07 -8.17 6.45
N GLY A 10 -0.94 -8.03 5.76
CA GLY A 10 -0.18 -9.11 5.19
C GLY A 10 0.85 -9.68 6.16
N GLY A 11 0.46 -10.48 7.15
CA GLY A 11 0.95 -11.85 7.13
C GLY A 11 0.36 -12.45 5.85
N PRO A 12 1.16 -13.21 5.14
CA PRO A 12 1.68 -12.73 3.89
C PRO A 12 0.48 -12.45 2.90
N GLY A 13 0.28 -11.20 2.39
CA GLY A 13 -0.51 -10.79 1.16
C GLY A 13 -1.43 -9.55 1.37
N GLY A 14 -1.69 -8.60 0.46
CA GLY A 14 -1.54 -8.46 -0.99
C GLY A 14 -2.04 -7.11 -1.52
N VAL A 15 -2.27 -7.11 -2.82
CA VAL A 15 -2.63 -5.98 -3.68
C VAL A 15 -3.44 -6.58 -4.83
N SER A 16 -4.51 -5.90 -5.22
CA SER A 16 -5.51 -6.42 -6.14
C SER A 16 -4.91 -6.75 -7.51
N GLY A 17 -4.89 -8.04 -7.85
CA GLY A 17 -4.41 -8.57 -9.13
C GLY A 17 -3.32 -9.64 -9.02
N VAL A 18 -2.71 -9.81 -7.85
CA VAL A 18 -1.80 -10.94 -7.60
C VAL A 18 -2.62 -12.14 -7.16
N PRO A 19 -2.43 -13.36 -7.71
CA PRO A 19 -2.98 -14.56 -7.11
C PRO A 19 -2.38 -14.68 -5.70
N TRP A 20 -3.17 -14.44 -4.65
CA TRP A 20 -2.72 -14.38 -3.25
C TRP A 20 -1.88 -15.60 -2.83
N GLY A 21 -2.14 -16.77 -3.44
CA GLY A 21 -1.38 -18.00 -3.20
C GLY A 21 -0.03 -18.12 -3.92
N SER A 22 0.28 -17.26 -4.90
CA SER A 22 1.48 -17.39 -5.75
C SER A 22 2.80 -17.21 -5.00
N LEU A 23 2.78 -16.46 -3.90
CA LEU A 23 3.95 -16.30 -3.04
C LEU A 23 3.90 -17.20 -1.80
N GLY A 24 2.85 -17.97 -1.53
CA GLY A 24 2.71 -18.76 -0.28
C GLY A 24 2.31 -17.92 0.92
N PHE A 25 1.40 -16.97 0.67
CA PHE A 25 1.06 -15.84 1.49
C PHE A 25 -0.33 -16.14 2.17
N GLU A 26 -0.43 -16.22 3.52
CA GLU A 26 -1.73 -16.41 4.24
C GLU A 26 -2.33 -15.06 4.68
N VAL A 27 -3.35 -14.60 3.94
CA VAL A 27 -3.81 -13.21 3.95
C VAL A 27 -5.01 -12.96 4.87
N THR A 28 -4.91 -11.91 5.69
CA THR A 28 -6.09 -11.22 6.27
C THR A 28 -6.32 -9.88 5.58
N VAL A 29 -7.54 -9.63 5.09
CA VAL A 29 -7.92 -8.33 4.53
C VAL A 29 -8.99 -7.67 5.39
N LEU A 30 -8.77 -6.41 5.76
CA LEU A 30 -9.78 -5.54 6.36
C LEU A 30 -10.39 -4.65 5.27
N VAL A 31 -11.69 -4.84 5.01
CA VAL A 31 -12.42 -4.11 3.96
C VAL A 31 -13.76 -3.60 4.48
N ARG A 32 -14.20 -2.45 3.96
CA ARG A 32 -15.54 -1.91 4.27
C ARG A 32 -16.66 -2.65 3.54
N ASP A 33 -16.36 -3.15 2.35
CA ASP A 33 -17.32 -3.76 1.43
C ASP A 33 -16.65 -4.94 0.72
N PRO A 34 -16.91 -6.19 1.14
CA PRO A 34 -16.34 -7.39 0.53
C PRO A 34 -16.72 -7.59 -0.94
N SER A 35 -17.82 -7.01 -1.41
CA SER A 35 -18.24 -7.14 -2.82
C SER A 35 -17.25 -6.50 -3.81
N ARG A 36 -16.33 -5.67 -3.29
CA ARG A 36 -15.27 -5.01 -4.05
C ARG A 36 -13.98 -5.81 -4.14
N LEU A 37 -13.93 -6.98 -3.51
CA LEU A 37 -12.81 -7.90 -3.71
C LEU A 37 -12.86 -8.44 -5.15
N PRO A 38 -11.71 -8.47 -5.85
CA PRO A 38 -11.68 -8.98 -7.21
C PRO A 38 -12.02 -10.48 -7.24
N PRO A 39 -12.56 -10.98 -8.36
CA PRO A 39 -12.69 -12.42 -8.57
C PRO A 39 -11.30 -13.06 -8.58
N GLY A 40 -11.16 -14.27 -8.02
CA GLY A 40 -9.89 -14.98 -7.94
C GLY A 40 -9.73 -15.76 -6.63
N PRO A 41 -8.49 -16.13 -6.26
CA PRO A 41 -8.24 -16.79 -4.97
C PRO A 41 -8.74 -15.91 -3.83
N SER A 42 -9.47 -16.49 -2.89
CA SER A 42 -9.92 -15.75 -1.71
C SER A 42 -8.77 -15.59 -0.71
N PRO A 43 -8.69 -14.46 0.02
CA PRO A 43 -7.81 -14.37 1.18
C PRO A 43 -8.22 -15.40 2.24
N ALA A 44 -7.30 -15.78 3.12
CA ALA A 44 -7.57 -16.73 4.19
C ALA A 44 -8.63 -16.20 5.17
N ARG A 45 -8.63 -14.89 5.44
CA ARG A 45 -9.61 -14.22 6.28
C ARG A 45 -10.04 -12.87 5.68
N VAL A 46 -11.35 -12.63 5.67
CA VAL A 46 -11.94 -11.33 5.33
C VAL A 46 -12.59 -10.77 6.58
N LEU A 47 -12.16 -9.58 6.99
CA LEU A 47 -12.76 -8.81 8.06
C LEU A 47 -13.49 -7.60 7.49
N ILE A 48 -14.72 -7.41 7.94
CA ILE A 48 -15.54 -6.27 7.56
C ILE A 48 -15.32 -5.17 8.60
N GLY A 49 -14.80 -4.03 8.17
CA GLY A 49 -14.55 -2.89 9.05
C GLY A 49 -13.88 -1.71 8.34
N ASP A 50 -13.65 -0.63 9.09
CA ASP A 50 -13.00 0.59 8.60
C ASP A 50 -11.64 0.75 9.30
N ALA A 51 -10.62 1.19 8.57
CA ALA A 51 -9.29 1.43 9.14
C ALA A 51 -9.28 2.50 10.25
N ARG A 52 -10.30 3.36 10.29
CA ARG A 52 -10.48 4.36 11.35
C ARG A 52 -11.04 3.78 12.64
N ASP A 53 -11.52 2.54 12.62
CA ASP A 53 -11.89 1.80 13.82
C ASP A 53 -10.67 1.06 14.40
N PRO A 54 -10.14 1.50 15.57
CA PRO A 54 -8.97 0.87 16.16
C PRO A 54 -9.20 -0.59 16.56
N GLN A 55 -10.42 -1.00 16.92
CA GLN A 55 -10.71 -2.39 17.28
C GLN A 55 -10.69 -3.28 16.03
N ALA A 56 -11.33 -2.84 14.95
CA ALA A 56 -11.30 -3.55 13.68
C ALA A 56 -9.87 -3.70 13.14
N VAL A 57 -9.03 -2.67 13.29
CA VAL A 57 -7.61 -2.75 12.93
C VAL A 57 -6.84 -3.71 13.84
N SER A 58 -7.04 -3.64 15.16
CA SER A 58 -6.37 -4.51 16.13
C SER A 58 -6.66 -5.99 15.86
N GLU A 59 -7.93 -6.35 15.63
CA GLU A 59 -8.35 -7.72 15.28
C GLU A 59 -7.76 -8.25 13.97
N ALA A 60 -7.47 -7.34 13.05
CA ALA A 60 -6.94 -7.68 11.74
C ALA A 60 -5.38 -7.75 11.76
N VAL A 61 -4.71 -7.03 12.67
CA VAL A 61 -3.25 -7.06 12.86
C VAL A 61 -2.83 -8.23 13.77
N LYS A 62 -3.69 -8.66 14.68
CA LYS A 62 -3.40 -9.73 15.64
C LYS A 62 -2.92 -11.01 14.94
N GLY A 63 -1.76 -11.51 15.37
CA GLY A 63 -1.15 -12.74 14.87
C GLY A 63 -0.48 -12.64 13.49
N GLN A 64 -0.42 -11.44 12.90
CA GLN A 64 0.27 -11.22 11.62
C GLN A 64 1.79 -11.07 11.82
N GLU A 65 2.57 -11.39 10.79
CA GLU A 65 4.03 -11.21 10.77
C GLU A 65 4.46 -9.89 10.11
N GLY A 66 3.55 -9.27 9.34
CA GLY A 66 3.76 -8.00 8.67
C GLY A 66 2.45 -7.36 8.24
N VAL A 67 2.53 -6.15 7.69
CA VAL A 67 1.38 -5.35 7.29
C VAL A 67 1.62 -4.69 5.94
N VAL A 68 0.62 -4.72 5.04
CA VAL A 68 0.61 -3.92 3.81
C VAL A 68 -0.49 -2.85 3.88
N VAL A 69 -0.11 -1.58 3.72
CA VAL A 69 -1.06 -0.47 3.77
C VAL A 69 -1.38 -0.02 2.35
N LEU A 70 -2.64 -0.21 1.94
CA LEU A 70 -3.21 0.20 0.64
C LEU A 70 -4.36 1.20 0.81
N LEU A 71 -4.27 2.05 1.82
CA LEU A 71 -5.30 3.03 2.12
C LEU A 71 -5.38 4.08 1.01
N GLY A 72 -6.60 4.45 0.64
CA GLY A 72 -6.87 5.42 -0.42
C GLY A 72 -8.28 5.99 -0.32
N THR A 73 -8.50 7.13 -0.96
CA THR A 73 -9.81 7.81 -1.03
C THR A 73 -10.60 7.47 -2.31
N GLY A 74 -10.03 6.65 -3.18
CA GLY A 74 -10.62 6.35 -4.48
C GLY A 74 -10.65 7.54 -5.40
N ASN A 75 -11.86 7.90 -5.84
CA ASN A 75 -12.08 9.04 -6.72
C ASN A 75 -12.36 10.34 -5.95
N ASP A 76 -12.48 10.27 -4.61
CA ASP A 76 -12.68 11.44 -3.77
C ASP A 76 -11.33 12.13 -3.56
N LEU A 77 -11.24 13.38 -4.02
CA LEU A 77 -10.03 14.19 -3.94
C LEU A 77 -10.17 15.34 -2.92
N SER A 78 -11.22 15.32 -2.10
CA SER A 78 -11.44 16.33 -1.06
C SER A 78 -10.40 16.24 0.08
N PRO A 79 -10.26 17.32 0.89
CA PRO A 79 -9.49 17.29 2.14
C PRO A 79 -9.81 16.06 2.99
N THR A 80 -8.77 15.32 3.40
CA THR A 80 -8.93 14.05 4.11
C THR A 80 -7.85 13.83 5.16
N THR A 81 -8.23 13.14 6.24
CA THR A 81 -7.31 12.56 7.24
C THR A 81 -7.47 11.05 7.37
N ALA A 82 -8.35 10.44 6.57
CA ALA A 82 -8.77 9.06 6.77
C ALA A 82 -7.61 8.07 6.62
N MET A 83 -6.63 8.34 5.75
CA MET A 83 -5.50 7.45 5.53
C MET A 83 -4.49 7.58 6.68
N SER A 84 -4.21 8.81 7.14
CA SER A 84 -3.31 9.03 8.28
C SER A 84 -3.92 8.61 9.63
N GLU A 85 -5.22 8.75 9.83
CA GLU A 85 -5.95 8.18 10.98
C GLU A 85 -5.87 6.65 10.99
N GLY A 86 -6.16 6.01 9.86
CA GLY A 86 -6.02 4.56 9.74
C GLY A 86 -4.58 4.09 9.98
N THR A 87 -3.60 4.85 9.49
CA THR A 87 -2.18 4.55 9.71
C THR A 87 -1.80 4.65 11.19
N ARG A 88 -2.35 5.61 11.96
CA ARG A 88 -2.15 5.68 13.42
C ARG A 88 -2.68 4.44 14.12
N ASN A 89 -3.89 4.00 13.77
CA ASN A 89 -4.48 2.79 14.32
C ASN A 89 -3.63 1.54 14.00
N ILE A 90 -3.14 1.44 12.76
CA ILE A 90 -2.28 0.34 12.32
C ILE A 90 -0.97 0.32 13.13
N VAL A 91 -0.29 1.46 13.27
CA VAL A 91 0.94 1.53 14.07
C VAL A 91 0.68 1.17 15.55
N GLY A 92 -0.45 1.62 16.11
CA GLY A 92 -0.86 1.26 17.47
C GLY A 92 -1.04 -0.24 17.64
N ALA A 93 -1.84 -0.86 16.77
CA ALA A 93 -2.09 -2.29 16.79
C ALA A 93 -0.84 -3.13 16.52
N MET A 94 0.03 -2.71 15.60
CA MET A 94 1.29 -3.39 15.33
C MET A 94 2.20 -3.42 16.56
N ARG A 95 2.28 -2.30 17.29
CA ARG A 95 3.03 -2.23 18.55
C ARG A 95 2.39 -3.11 19.64
N GLU A 96 1.06 -3.08 19.75
CA GLU A 96 0.31 -3.90 20.71
C GLU A 96 0.56 -5.39 20.49
N HIS A 97 0.54 -5.85 19.24
CA HIS A 97 0.65 -7.27 18.87
C HIS A 97 2.08 -7.70 18.51
N GLY A 98 3.07 -6.82 18.63
CA GLY A 98 4.48 -7.12 18.35
C GLY A 98 4.78 -7.40 16.87
N VAL A 99 4.01 -6.82 15.94
CA VAL A 99 4.21 -6.97 14.49
C VAL A 99 5.24 -5.94 14.02
N PRO A 100 6.42 -6.34 13.53
CA PRO A 100 7.54 -5.41 13.38
C PRO A 100 7.59 -4.69 12.03
N LYS A 101 6.95 -5.23 10.99
CA LYS A 101 7.18 -4.83 9.59
C LYS A 101 5.94 -4.31 8.89
N VAL A 102 6.07 -3.16 8.22
CA VAL A 102 5.01 -2.53 7.42
C VAL A 102 5.53 -2.06 6.07
N VAL A 103 4.78 -2.40 5.02
CA VAL A 103 5.00 -1.92 3.66
C VAL A 103 3.84 -1.01 3.29
N ALA A 104 4.08 0.29 3.16
CA ALA A 104 3.04 1.26 2.88
C ALA A 104 3.07 1.72 1.43
N CYS A 105 1.95 1.60 0.74
CA CYS A 105 1.72 2.26 -0.53
C CYS A 105 1.31 3.71 -0.26
N LEU A 106 2.11 4.62 -0.79
CA LEU A 106 1.90 6.07 -0.77
C LEU A 106 1.73 6.54 -2.22
N SER A 107 2.37 7.66 -2.58
CA SER A 107 2.30 8.21 -3.93
C SER A 107 3.66 8.71 -4.40
N ALA A 108 3.97 8.51 -5.69
CA ALA A 108 5.14 9.09 -6.34
C ALA A 108 5.23 10.63 -6.21
N PHE A 109 4.12 11.32 -5.95
CA PHE A 109 4.13 12.76 -5.70
C PHE A 109 5.00 13.16 -4.50
N LEU A 110 5.22 12.27 -3.53
CA LEU A 110 6.13 12.51 -2.40
C LEU A 110 7.62 12.51 -2.81
N LEU A 111 7.94 12.01 -4.00
CA LEU A 111 9.29 12.06 -4.58
C LEU A 111 9.51 13.29 -5.47
N TRP A 112 8.47 14.09 -5.69
CA TRP A 112 8.50 15.22 -6.61
C TRP A 112 8.60 16.53 -5.84
N ASP A 113 8.98 17.57 -6.55
CA ASP A 113 8.81 18.93 -6.06
C ASP A 113 7.33 19.16 -5.70
N PRO A 114 6.99 19.59 -4.48
CA PRO A 114 5.63 19.89 -4.06
C PRO A 114 4.87 20.83 -5.00
N GLU A 115 5.57 21.77 -5.67
CA GLU A 115 4.96 22.69 -6.62
C GLU A 115 4.46 22.00 -7.89
N ARG A 116 5.02 20.83 -8.22
CA ARG A 116 4.63 20.01 -9.39
C ARG A 116 3.45 19.10 -9.11
N VAL A 117 2.96 19.03 -7.87
CA VAL A 117 1.75 18.27 -7.52
C VAL A 117 0.53 19.02 -8.05
N PRO A 118 -0.30 18.39 -8.92
CA PRO A 118 -1.50 19.01 -9.45
C PRO A 118 -2.41 19.54 -8.31
N PRO A 119 -2.95 20.78 -8.40
CA PRO A 119 -3.72 21.37 -7.30
C PRO A 119 -4.82 20.48 -6.74
N ARG A 120 -5.56 19.78 -7.61
CA ARG A 120 -6.62 18.84 -7.24
C ARG A 120 -6.16 17.61 -6.44
N LEU A 121 -4.86 17.32 -6.38
CA LEU A 121 -4.30 16.16 -5.68
C LEU A 121 -3.55 16.56 -4.40
N ARG A 122 -3.44 17.86 -4.11
CA ARG A 122 -2.62 18.36 -2.98
C ARG A 122 -3.13 17.86 -1.65
N ASP A 123 -4.43 17.86 -1.43
CA ASP A 123 -5.03 17.43 -0.16
C ASP A 123 -4.82 15.93 0.11
N VAL A 124 -5.05 15.09 -0.90
CA VAL A 124 -4.78 13.65 -0.82
C VAL A 124 -3.27 13.37 -0.67
N THR A 125 -2.42 14.14 -1.35
CA THR A 125 -0.96 14.03 -1.21
C THR A 125 -0.50 14.45 0.18
N ALA A 126 -1.10 15.49 0.75
CA ALA A 126 -0.81 15.94 2.12
C ALA A 126 -1.15 14.86 3.16
N ASP A 127 -2.21 14.06 2.94
CA ASP A 127 -2.51 12.94 3.84
C ASP A 127 -1.53 11.78 3.67
N HIS A 128 -1.05 11.49 2.44
CA HIS A 128 0.07 10.57 2.25
C HIS A 128 1.35 11.04 2.96
N SER A 129 1.67 12.34 2.93
CA SER A 129 2.80 12.89 3.70
C SER A 129 2.62 12.68 5.21
N ARG A 130 1.39 12.80 5.72
CA ARG A 130 1.08 12.49 7.13
C ARG A 130 1.27 11.00 7.44
N MET A 131 0.81 10.09 6.57
CA MET A 131 1.04 8.65 6.72
C MET A 131 2.54 8.33 6.78
N GLU A 132 3.32 8.87 5.84
CA GLU A 132 4.77 8.69 5.80
C GLU A 132 5.43 9.13 7.11
N LYS A 133 5.06 10.32 7.60
CA LYS A 133 5.57 10.85 8.86
C LYS A 133 5.26 9.93 10.05
N ILE A 134 4.01 9.49 10.19
CA ILE A 134 3.58 8.57 11.26
C ILE A 134 4.41 7.28 11.23
N LEU A 135 4.61 6.71 10.04
CA LEU A 135 5.36 5.47 9.86
C LEU A 135 6.85 5.65 10.14
N ARG A 136 7.45 6.78 9.74
CA ARG A 136 8.86 7.11 10.06
C ARG A 136 9.09 7.26 11.56
N GLU A 137 8.13 7.86 12.27
CA GLU A 137 8.19 8.08 13.72
C GLU A 137 7.77 6.82 14.52
N SER A 138 7.34 5.75 13.85
CA SER A 138 6.80 4.56 14.51
C SER A 138 7.85 3.65 15.14
N GLY A 139 9.10 3.70 14.68
CA GLY A 139 10.15 2.74 15.07
C GLY A 139 9.95 1.32 14.51
N LEU A 140 8.96 1.11 13.64
CA LEU A 140 8.76 -0.15 12.91
C LEU A 140 9.74 -0.26 11.73
N SER A 141 9.96 -1.47 11.23
CA SER A 141 10.60 -1.70 9.92
C SER A 141 9.60 -1.27 8.83
N CYS A 142 9.89 -0.16 8.16
CA CYS A 142 8.99 0.49 7.21
C CYS A 142 9.57 0.48 5.79
N VAL A 143 8.77 0.05 4.81
CA VAL A 143 9.06 0.27 3.38
C VAL A 143 8.05 1.24 2.80
N PHE A 144 8.51 2.31 2.15
CA PHE A 144 7.66 3.37 1.61
C PHE A 144 7.57 3.25 0.09
N VAL A 145 6.53 2.59 -0.42
CA VAL A 145 6.34 2.38 -1.85
C VAL A 145 5.53 3.53 -2.43
N MET A 146 6.11 4.26 -3.38
CA MET A 146 5.61 5.49 -3.96
C MET A 146 5.37 5.29 -5.46
N PRO A 147 4.33 4.52 -5.85
CA PRO A 147 4.07 4.21 -7.25
C PRO A 147 3.61 5.44 -8.02
N PRO A 148 3.84 5.46 -9.35
CA PRO A 148 3.24 6.44 -10.25
C PRO A 148 1.77 6.04 -10.55
N HIS A 149 1.28 6.28 -11.77
CA HIS A 149 -0.08 5.87 -12.14
C HIS A 149 -0.26 4.35 -12.01
N ILE A 150 -1.33 3.91 -11.33
CA ILE A 150 -1.65 2.50 -11.16
C ILE A 150 -2.64 2.09 -12.27
N ALA A 151 -2.18 1.25 -13.20
CA ALA A 151 -2.98 0.72 -14.30
C ALA A 151 -3.64 -0.61 -13.87
N VAL A 152 -4.96 -0.63 -13.76
CA VAL A 152 -5.70 -1.80 -13.28
C VAL A 152 -5.72 -2.94 -14.30
N GLU A 153 -5.83 -2.60 -15.59
CA GLU A 153 -6.06 -3.56 -16.67
C GLU A 153 -4.77 -4.24 -17.17
N LYS A 154 -3.60 -3.79 -16.71
CA LYS A 154 -2.30 -4.32 -17.16
C LYS A 154 -1.92 -5.59 -16.37
N PRO A 155 -1.24 -6.57 -17.00
CA PRO A 155 -1.00 -7.88 -16.38
C PRO A 155 0.07 -7.84 -15.27
N LEU A 156 0.16 -8.93 -14.51
CA LEU A 156 1.33 -9.28 -13.71
C LEU A 156 2.47 -9.70 -14.66
N THR A 157 3.66 -9.16 -14.45
CA THR A 157 4.84 -9.45 -15.27
C THR A 157 6.05 -9.84 -14.42
N GLY A 158 6.22 -9.21 -13.25
CA GLY A 158 7.29 -9.49 -12.30
C GLY A 158 8.65 -8.86 -12.63
N ASP A 159 8.81 -8.27 -13.81
CA ASP A 159 10.03 -7.64 -14.33
C ASP A 159 9.91 -6.10 -14.37
N TYR A 160 9.37 -5.51 -13.32
CA TYR A 160 9.31 -4.05 -13.13
C TYR A 160 10.65 -3.46 -12.66
N GLU A 161 10.83 -2.16 -12.91
CA GLU A 161 11.97 -1.39 -12.43
C GLU A 161 11.73 -0.86 -11.01
N VAL A 162 12.77 -0.90 -10.18
CA VAL A 162 12.75 -0.41 -8.79
C VAL A 162 13.83 0.65 -8.62
N SER A 163 13.45 1.85 -8.20
CA SER A 163 14.36 2.97 -7.94
C SER A 163 14.23 3.45 -6.49
N VAL A 164 15.35 3.77 -5.85
CA VAL A 164 15.40 4.23 -4.46
C VAL A 164 15.60 5.75 -4.38
N GLY A 165 14.74 6.42 -3.61
CA GLY A 165 14.88 7.83 -3.22
C GLY A 165 14.63 8.84 -4.34
N ARG A 166 14.21 8.39 -5.53
CA ARG A 166 13.94 9.25 -6.68
C ARG A 166 12.82 8.68 -7.54
N PRO A 167 12.08 9.52 -8.27
CA PRO A 167 11.36 9.06 -9.46
C PRO A 167 12.37 8.36 -10.37
N GLY A 168 11.97 7.30 -11.07
CA GLY A 168 12.90 6.48 -11.85
C GLY A 168 13.82 7.26 -12.80
N GLY A 169 14.83 6.59 -13.36
CA GLY A 169 15.82 7.20 -14.25
C GLY A 169 15.24 7.77 -15.56
N PRO A 170 16.08 8.40 -16.42
CA PRO A 170 15.68 8.77 -17.76
C PRO A 170 15.04 7.59 -18.51
N GLY A 171 13.86 7.80 -19.06
CA GLY A 171 13.09 6.73 -19.72
C GLY A 171 12.27 5.86 -18.78
N ALA A 172 12.31 6.06 -17.45
CA ALA A 172 11.46 5.31 -16.53
C ALA A 172 9.98 5.55 -16.81
N SER A 173 9.21 4.48 -16.73
CA SER A 173 7.77 4.53 -16.92
C SER A 173 7.09 5.37 -15.84
N ARG A 174 5.95 5.97 -16.20
CA ARG A 174 5.05 6.69 -15.27
C ARG A 174 3.82 5.87 -14.92
N GLN A 175 3.92 4.56 -15.07
CA GLN A 175 2.87 3.63 -14.68
C GLN A 175 3.43 2.35 -14.08
N ILE A 176 2.61 1.67 -13.30
CA ILE A 176 2.79 0.31 -12.81
C ILE A 176 1.42 -0.38 -12.84
N SER A 177 1.35 -1.67 -13.15
CA SER A 177 0.09 -2.40 -13.06
C SER A 177 -0.27 -2.64 -11.59
N ALA A 178 -1.57 -2.74 -11.29
CA ALA A 178 -2.02 -3.10 -9.94
C ALA A 178 -1.43 -4.45 -9.49
N ALA A 179 -1.33 -5.40 -10.43
CA ALA A 179 -0.76 -6.71 -10.18
C ALA A 179 0.76 -6.68 -9.90
N ASP A 180 1.55 -5.89 -10.66
CA ASP A 180 2.99 -5.77 -10.44
C ASP A 180 3.35 -4.98 -9.19
N LEU A 181 2.65 -3.86 -8.95
CA LEU A 181 2.71 -3.16 -7.67
C LEU A 181 2.45 -4.17 -6.54
N GLY A 182 1.51 -5.06 -6.79
CA GLY A 182 1.17 -6.10 -5.86
C GLY A 182 2.23 -7.09 -5.50
N HIS A 183 2.78 -7.65 -6.55
CA HIS A 183 3.90 -8.54 -6.44
C HIS A 183 5.06 -7.86 -5.67
N PHE A 184 5.30 -6.57 -5.92
CA PHE A 184 6.34 -5.81 -5.23
C PHE A 184 6.07 -5.60 -3.74
N LEU A 185 4.86 -5.19 -3.35
CA LEU A 185 4.55 -4.97 -1.93
C LEU A 185 4.76 -6.25 -1.11
N LEU A 186 4.40 -7.41 -1.67
CA LEU A 186 4.58 -8.70 -1.00
C LEU A 186 6.01 -9.18 -0.97
N ARG A 187 6.76 -8.92 -2.04
CA ARG A 187 8.20 -9.15 -2.05
C ARG A 187 8.91 -8.37 -0.93
N CYS A 188 8.47 -7.15 -0.64
CA CYS A 188 9.06 -6.33 0.43
C CYS A 188 8.87 -6.95 1.83
N LEU A 189 7.85 -7.77 2.06
CA LEU A 189 7.68 -8.47 3.34
C LEU A 189 8.74 -9.56 3.56
N ARG A 190 9.38 -10.07 2.50
CA ARG A 190 10.33 -11.19 2.53
C ARG A 190 11.80 -10.80 2.67
N CYS A 191 12.13 -9.52 2.55
CA CYS A 191 13.51 -9.05 2.56
C CYS A 191 13.60 -7.65 3.16
N ASP A 192 14.74 -7.33 3.75
CA ASP A 192 14.95 -6.07 4.45
C ASP A 192 15.70 -5.05 3.57
N ASP A 193 15.95 -5.40 2.30
CA ASP A 193 16.68 -4.60 1.32
C ASP A 193 16.05 -3.21 1.10
N PHE A 194 14.76 -3.05 1.39
CA PHE A 194 13.99 -1.83 1.16
C PHE A 194 13.60 -1.09 2.45
N ASP A 195 14.01 -1.61 3.60
CA ASP A 195 13.64 -1.03 4.89
C ASP A 195 14.23 0.38 5.04
N GLY A 196 13.39 1.31 5.51
CA GLY A 196 13.68 2.73 5.65
C GLY A 196 13.68 3.52 4.33
N LYS A 197 13.52 2.87 3.18
CA LYS A 197 13.71 3.49 1.85
C LYS A 197 12.40 3.93 1.21
N ASN A 198 12.50 5.03 0.45
CA ASN A 198 11.45 5.46 -0.47
C ASN A 198 11.66 4.78 -1.81
N ILE A 199 10.66 4.03 -2.26
CA ILE A 199 10.75 3.17 -3.43
C ILE A 199 9.80 3.61 -4.52
N TYR A 200 10.34 3.91 -5.69
CA TYR A 200 9.58 4.09 -6.91
C TYR A 200 9.58 2.79 -7.71
N VAL A 201 8.40 2.24 -8.00
CA VAL A 201 8.23 1.03 -8.82
C VAL A 201 7.47 1.36 -10.09
N SER A 202 7.99 0.99 -11.26
CA SER A 202 7.38 1.31 -12.54
C SER A 202 7.70 0.29 -13.63
N ARG A 203 6.88 0.26 -14.67
CA ARG A 203 7.10 -0.61 -15.83
C ARG A 203 6.49 -0.04 -17.10
N HIS A 204 7.19 -0.23 -18.23
CA HIS A 204 6.60 -0.07 -19.56
C HIS A 204 5.80 -1.32 -19.91
N TYR A 205 4.51 -1.15 -20.20
CA TYR A 205 3.66 -2.22 -20.68
C TYR A 205 3.48 -2.01 -22.19
N PRO A 206 3.77 -3.01 -23.03
CA PRO A 206 3.41 -2.95 -24.44
C PRO A 206 1.92 -2.64 -24.60
N GLU A 207 1.59 -1.99 -25.72
CA GLU A 207 0.20 -1.80 -26.13
C GLU A 207 -0.47 -3.14 -26.43
#